data_AF-A0A0J1LQ22-F1
#
_entry.id   AF-A0A0J1LQ22-F1
#
_cell.length_a   1.000
_cell.length_b   1.000
_cell.length_c   1.000
_cell.angle_alpha   90.00
_cell.angle_beta   90.00
_cell.angle_gamma   90.00
#
_symmetry.space_group_name_H-M   'P 1'
#
loop_
_entity.id
_entity.type
_entity.pdbx_description
1 polymer ?
#
loop_
_entity_poly.entity_id
_entity_poly.type
_entity_poly.pdbx_seq_one_letter_code
_entity_poly.pdbx_strand_id
1 'polypeptide(L)' 'MNNIKVITLFHTNEKIPFITCIVKNVEENEQGIKLTLQNGDNIHVKDYDYFFLSESANECVQE' A
#
# COMPACT_ATOMS: atom_id res chain seq x y z
N MET A 1 5.86 -4.01 17.03
CA MET A 1 4.78 -3.17 16.47
C MET A 1 4.29 -3.76 15.16
N ASN A 2 2.99 -3.67 14.88
CA ASN A 2 2.48 -4.02 13.56
C ASN A 2 2.93 -2.95 12.55
N ASN A 3 3.69 -3.34 11.53
CA ASN A 3 4.16 -2.47 10.43
C ASN A 3 3.00 -2.11 9.51
N ILE A 4 2.02 -1.40 10.05
CA ILE A 4 0.83 -0.96 9.34
C ILE A 4 1.23 0.24 8.47
N LYS A 5 0.97 0.15 7.18
CA LYS A 5 1.24 1.21 6.19
C LYS A 5 -0.06 1.55 5.47
N VAL A 6 -0.21 2.80 5.05
CA VAL A 6 -1.25 3.19 4.09
C VAL A 6 -0.63 3.13 2.71
N ILE A 7 -1.25 2.39 1.79
CA ILE A 7 -0.88 2.40 0.37
C ILE A 7 -1.95 3.15 -0.42
N THR A 8 -1.52 3.94 -1.40
CA THR A 8 -2.38 4.56 -2.39
C THR A 8 -1.90 4.21 -3.79
N LEU A 9 -2.78 3.70 -4.65
CA LEU A 9 -2.49 3.28 -6.02
C LEU A 9 -3.17 4.18 -7.05
N PHE A 10 -2.49 4.38 -8.18
CA PHE A 10 -2.91 5.26 -9.27
C PHE A 10 -2.83 4.55 -10.63
N HIS A 11 -3.75 4.89 -11.53
CA HIS A 11 -3.65 4.51 -12.93
C HIS A 11 -2.69 5.44 -13.67
N THR A 12 -2.19 4.98 -14.83
CA THR A 12 -1.22 5.74 -15.63
C THR A 12 -1.80 7.08 -16.05
N ASN A 13 -1.03 8.15 -15.82
CA ASN A 13 -1.42 9.54 -16.09
C ASN A 13 -2.65 10.06 -15.30
N GLU A 14 -3.18 9.28 -14.36
CA GLU A 14 -4.28 9.71 -13.50
C GLU A 14 -3.75 10.24 -12.16
N LYS A 15 -4.15 11.46 -11.79
CA LYS A 15 -3.82 12.04 -10.49
C LYS A 15 -4.80 11.64 -9.38
N ILE A 16 -5.86 10.92 -9.74
CA ILE A 16 -6.91 10.50 -8.81
C ILE A 16 -6.60 9.05 -8.39
N PRO A 17 -6.50 8.77 -7.08
CA PRO A 17 -6.26 7.41 -6.63
C PRO A 17 -7.51 6.55 -6.87
N PHE A 18 -7.32 5.33 -7.36
CA PHE A 18 -8.42 4.37 -7.49
C PHE A 18 -8.53 3.44 -6.27
N ILE A 19 -7.43 3.25 -5.53
CA ILE A 19 -7.41 2.51 -4.25
C ILE A 19 -6.52 3.25 -3.25
N THR A 20 -7.06 3.49 -2.05
CA THR A 20 -6.27 3.80 -0.84
C THR A 20 -6.67 2.81 0.25
N CYS A 21 -5.73 2.07 0.83
CA CYS A 21 -6.04 1.12 1.89
C CYS A 21 -4.90 0.94 2.90
N ILE A 22 -5.25 0.35 4.05
CA ILE A 22 -4.32 0.02 5.11
C ILE A 22 -3.83 -1.42 4.91
N VAL A 23 -2.52 -1.58 4.79
CA VAL A 23 -1.87 -2.86 4.51
C VAL A 23 -0.87 -3.21 5.59
N LYS A 24 -0.76 -4.51 5.86
CA LYS A 24 0.26 -5.11 6.71
C LYS A 24 1.53 -5.42 5.92
N ASN A 25 1.39 -5.80 4.64
CA ASN A 25 2.51 -6.07 3.76
C ASN A 25 2.19 -5.72 2.31
N VAL A 26 3.25 -5.46 1.53
CA VAL A 26 3.20 -5.20 0.10
C VAL A 26 4.27 -6.03 -0.58
N GLU A 27 3.87 -6.82 -1.57
CA GLU A 27 4.75 -7.64 -2.41
C GLU A 27 4.52 -7.28 -3.88
N GLU A 28 5.54 -6.76 -4.55
CA GLU A 28 5.50 -6.40 -5.97
C GLU A 28 6.27 -7.44 -6.81
N ASN A 29 5.69 -7.84 -7.94
CA ASN A 29 6.32 -8.73 -8.91
C ASN A 29 5.84 -8.41 -10.33
N GLU A 30 6.34 -9.16 -11.32
CA GLU A 30 6.00 -8.96 -12.75
C GLU A 30 4.49 -9.04 -13.05
N GLN A 31 3.71 -9.68 -12.20
CA GLN A 31 2.26 -9.84 -12.37
C GLN A 31 1.43 -8.75 -11.68
N GLY A 32 2.09 -7.78 -11.01
CA GLY A 32 1.47 -6.69 -10.28
C GLY A 32 1.82 -6.69 -8.79
N ILE A 33 0.91 -6.17 -7.98
CA ILE A 33 1.12 -5.94 -6.55
C ILE A 33 0.12 -6.73 -5.72
N LYS A 34 0.63 -7.41 -4.69
CA LYS A 34 -0.15 -8.13 -3.70
C LYS A 34 -0.10 -7.36 -2.38
N LEU A 35 -1.29 -7.03 -1.89
CA LEU A 35 -1.51 -6.28 -0.67
C LEU A 35 -2.09 -7.21 0.39
N THR A 36 -1.34 -7.42 1.47
CA THR A 36 -1.82 -8.21 2.60
C THR A 36 -2.48 -7.28 3.60
N LEU A 37 -3.78 -7.48 3.85
CA LEU A 37 -4.56 -6.71 4.82
C LEU A 37 -4.24 -7.15 6.26
N GLN A 38 -4.71 -6.37 7.24
CA GLN A 38 -4.48 -6.70 8.65
C GLN A 38 -5.07 -8.04 9.08
N ASN A 39 -6.23 -8.41 8.51
CA ASN A 39 -6.91 -9.67 8.80
C ASN A 39 -6.27 -10.89 8.10
N GLY A 40 -5.23 -10.69 7.28
CA GLY A 40 -4.55 -11.74 6.53
C GLY A 40 -5.08 -11.97 5.11
N ASP A 41 -6.19 -11.31 4.73
CA ASP A 41 -6.70 -11.37 3.36
C ASP A 41 -5.77 -10.64 2.39
N ASN A 42 -5.87 -11.01 1.11
CA ASN A 42 -5.00 -10.49 0.06
C ASN A 42 -5.82 -9.80 -1.03
N ILE A 43 -5.41 -8.60 -1.40
CA ILE A 43 -5.88 -7.91 -2.61
C ILE A 43 -4.76 -8.01 -3.65
N HIS A 44 -5.09 -8.46 -4.85
CA HIS A 44 -4.17 -8.46 -5.99
C HIS A 44 -4.57 -7.35 -6.94
N VAL A 45 -3.67 -6.42 -7.19
CA VAL A 45 -3.90 -5.29 -8.10
C VAL A 45 -2.97 -5.44 -9.30
N LYS A 46 -3.56 -5.32 -10.48
CA LYS A 46 -2.88 -5.30 -11.79
C LYS A 46 -3.10 -3.94 -12.43
N ASP A 47 -2.31 -3.63 -13.46
CA ASP A 47 -2.48 -2.44 -14.30
C ASP A 47 -2.48 -1.11 -13.51
N TYR A 48 -1.73 -1.07 -12.40
CA TYR A 48 -1.36 0.18 -11.73
C TYR A 48 -0.09 0.74 -12.36
N ASP A 49 0.10 2.05 -12.24
CA ASP A 49 1.29 2.73 -12.77
C ASP A 49 2.30 3.01 -11.67
N TYR A 50 1.82 3.58 -10.57
CA TYR A 50 2.63 3.88 -9.40
C TYR A 50 1.79 3.82 -8.12
N PHE A 51 2.48 3.70 -7.00
CA PHE A 51 1.87 3.77 -5.68
C PHE A 51 2.70 4.62 -4.72
N PHE A 52 2.05 5.14 -3.69
CA PHE A 52 2.70 5.76 -2.54
C PHE A 52 2.46 4.89 -1.30
N LEU A 53 3.52 4.65 -0.53
CA LEU A 53 3.43 4.07 0.80
C LEU A 53 3.67 5.18 1.84
N SER A 54 2.74 5.33 2.76
CA SER A 54 2.97 6.20 3.91
C SER A 54 4.08 5.63 4.79
N GLU A 55 4.88 6.51 5.37
CA GLU A 55 5.76 6.12 6.46
C GLU A 55 4.91 5.52 7.59
N SER A 56 5.45 4.50 8.25
CA SER A 56 4.81 3.95 9.45
C SER A 56 4.78 5.04 10.50
N ALA A 57 3.65 5.21 11.21
CA ALA A 57 3.47 6.19 12.27
C ALA A 57 4.32 5.87 13.52
N ASN A 58 5.64 5.88 13.37
CA ASN A 58 6.58 5.55 14.43
C ASN A 58 7.75 6.53 14.54
N GLU A 59 7.56 7.75 14.04
CA GLU A 59 8.40 8.91 14.36
C GLU A 59 7.63 9.94 15.20
N CYS A 60 6.97 9.50 16.26
CA CYS A 60 6.97 10.31 17.46
C CYS A 60 8.15 9.81 18.30
N VAL A 61 9.30 10.44 18.11
CA VAL A 61 10.38 10.42 19.09
C VAL A 61 9.75 10.77 20.43
N GLN A 62 9.79 9.85 21.39
CA GLN A 62 9.46 10.17 22.78
C GLN A 62 10.40 11.30 23.22
N GLU A 63 9.84 12.45 23.61
CA GLU A 63 10.54 13.41 24.49
C GLU A 63 10.80 12.78 25.87
#